data_AF-A0AB38YLI5-F1
#
_entry.id   AF-A0AB38YLI5-F1
#
_cell.length_a   1.000
_cell.length_b   1.000
_cell.length_c   1.000
_cell.angle_alpha   90.00
_cell.angle_beta   90.00
_cell.angle_gamma   90.00
#
_symmetry.space_group_name_H-M   'P 1'
#
loop_
_entity.id
_entity.type
_entity.pdbx_description
1 polymer ?
#
loop_
_entity_poly.entity_id
_entity_poly.type
_entity_poly.pdbx_seq_one_letter_code
_entity_poly.pdbx_strand_id
1 'polypeptide(L)'
;MAVIKTKTPNGQIQTYNLTDNSKDTGGNFFRVRFNGKNLYARIGSQKTPLHITKPNGDRGYVQYDPIGFNTWKWEAWHVEKFNRWYVYLPKGKYRVTFTAMTENSYELTIPTSKDIEITITTSRNNNNDDLIGFNIDNQISKKAFINSGIKRLLIERTGNI
;
A
#
# COMPACT_ATOMS: atom_id res chain seq x y z
N MET A 1 -12.12 0.34 -16.84
CA MET A 1 -11.87 -0.67 -15.79
C MET A 1 -12.69 -1.90 -16.13
N ALA A 2 -12.08 -3.10 -16.12
CA ALA A 2 -12.82 -4.34 -16.36
C ALA A 2 -13.50 -4.80 -15.07
N VAL A 3 -14.65 -5.46 -15.19
CA VAL A 3 -15.47 -5.87 -14.04
C VAL A 3 -16.12 -7.23 -14.29
N ILE A 4 -16.43 -7.95 -13.21
CA ILE A 4 -17.36 -9.08 -13.22
C ILE A 4 -18.71 -8.55 -12.79
N LYS A 5 -19.78 -8.89 -13.53
CA LYS A 5 -21.16 -8.60 -13.13
C LYS A 5 -21.88 -9.90 -12.82
N THR A 6 -22.51 -9.97 -11.65
CA THR A 6 -23.46 -11.05 -11.33
C THR A 6 -24.86 -10.46 -11.22
N LYS A 7 -25.87 -11.29 -11.51
CA LYS A 7 -27.28 -10.93 -11.35
C LYS A 7 -27.90 -11.92 -10.38
N THR A 8 -28.47 -11.42 -9.30
CA THR A 8 -29.22 -12.24 -8.35
C THR A 8 -30.58 -12.63 -8.92
N PRO A 9 -31.27 -13.64 -8.36
CA PRO A 9 -32.60 -14.06 -8.82
C PRO A 9 -33.65 -12.94 -8.79
N ASN A 10 -33.55 -12.00 -7.84
CA ASN A 10 -34.43 -10.82 -7.76
C ASN A 10 -34.04 -9.68 -8.72
N GLY A 11 -33.07 -9.91 -9.62
CA GLY A 11 -32.69 -8.98 -10.68
C GLY A 11 -31.63 -7.94 -10.32
N GLN A 12 -31.16 -7.91 -9.06
CA GLN A 12 -30.11 -6.98 -8.64
C GLN A 12 -28.77 -7.33 -9.29
N ILE A 13 -28.11 -6.32 -9.87
CA ILE A 13 -26.79 -6.45 -10.48
C ILE A 13 -25.73 -6.06 -9.46
N GLN A 14 -24.74 -6.93 -9.28
CA GLN A 14 -23.56 -6.67 -8.46
C GLN A 14 -22.33 -6.58 -9.36
N THR A 15 -21.48 -5.61 -9.06
CA THR A 15 -20.27 -5.33 -9.85
C THR A 15 -19.03 -5.53 -8.99
N TYR A 16 -18.12 -6.36 -9.46
CA TYR A 16 -16.85 -6.66 -8.81
C TYR A 16 -15.73 -6.13 -9.70
N ASN A 17 -15.02 -5.12 -9.22
CA ASN A 17 -13.97 -4.45 -9.97
C ASN A 17 -12.75 -5.37 -10.09
N LEU A 18 -12.04 -5.26 -11.22
CA LEU A 18 -10.79 -5.96 -11.46
C LEU A 18 -9.64 -4.97 -11.55
N THR A 19 -8.48 -5.36 -11.06
CA THR A 19 -7.20 -4.65 -11.22
C THR A 19 -6.32 -5.39 -12.22
N ASP A 20 -5.45 -4.68 -12.93
CA ASP A 20 -4.37 -5.25 -13.75
C ASP A 20 -3.08 -5.47 -12.95
N ASN A 21 -3.04 -5.06 -11.68
CA ASN A 21 -1.90 -5.24 -10.79
C ASN A 21 -2.25 -6.16 -9.61
N SER A 22 -1.66 -7.35 -9.57
CA SER A 22 -1.92 -8.32 -8.49
C SER A 22 -1.52 -7.83 -7.09
N LYS A 23 -0.62 -6.85 -6.97
CA LYS A 23 -0.23 -6.28 -5.68
C LYS A 23 -1.38 -5.55 -4.98
N ASP A 24 -2.33 -5.00 -5.74
CA ASP A 24 -3.51 -4.30 -5.20
C ASP A 24 -4.35 -5.22 -4.30
N THR A 25 -4.32 -6.53 -4.55
CA THR A 25 -5.18 -7.50 -3.84
C THR A 25 -4.57 -7.99 -2.52
N GLY A 26 -3.38 -7.50 -2.15
CA GLY A 26 -2.64 -8.01 -0.99
C GLY A 26 -2.22 -9.48 -1.11
N GLY A 27 -2.02 -9.96 -2.34
CA GLY A 27 -1.58 -11.33 -2.61
C GLY A 27 -2.67 -12.40 -2.59
N ASN A 28 -3.88 -12.10 -2.10
CA ASN A 28 -5.00 -13.05 -2.12
C ASN A 28 -6.00 -12.70 -3.24
N PHE A 29 -5.91 -13.41 -4.36
CA PHE A 29 -6.71 -13.15 -5.54
C PHE A 29 -7.02 -14.41 -6.34
N PHE A 30 -7.95 -14.28 -7.27
CA PHE A 30 -8.00 -15.16 -8.44
C PHE A 30 -7.76 -14.35 -9.71
N ARG A 31 -7.22 -15.03 -10.71
CA ARG A 31 -6.85 -14.46 -11.99
C ARG A 31 -7.97 -14.69 -13.01
N VAL A 32 -8.41 -13.62 -13.65
CA VAL A 32 -9.34 -13.63 -14.77
C VAL A 32 -8.56 -13.29 -16.03
N ARG A 33 -8.55 -14.19 -17.02
CA ARG A 33 -7.96 -13.90 -18.32
C ARG A 33 -9.04 -13.32 -19.23
N PHE A 34 -8.87 -12.07 -19.65
CA PHE A 34 -9.84 -11.38 -20.51
C PHE A 34 -9.09 -10.59 -21.59
N ASN A 35 -9.45 -10.83 -22.85
CA ASN A 35 -8.84 -10.18 -24.01
C ASN A 35 -7.29 -10.22 -23.99
N GLY A 36 -6.71 -11.40 -23.74
CA GLY A 36 -5.27 -11.60 -23.67
C GLY A 36 -4.58 -11.03 -22.41
N LYS A 37 -5.27 -10.26 -21.57
CA LYS A 37 -4.75 -9.65 -20.34
C LYS A 37 -5.10 -10.48 -19.11
N ASN A 38 -4.19 -10.49 -18.14
CA ASN A 38 -4.48 -11.00 -16.80
C ASN A 38 -5.05 -9.86 -15.96
N LEU A 39 -6.19 -10.13 -15.36
CA LEU A 39 -6.87 -9.26 -14.42
C LEU A 39 -7.04 -10.01 -13.11
N TYR A 40 -7.14 -9.27 -12.01
CA TYR A 40 -7.13 -9.83 -10.68
C TYR A 40 -8.33 -9.32 -9.90
N ALA A 41 -9.04 -10.26 -9.28
CA ALA A 41 -10.10 -9.97 -8.33
C ALA A 41 -9.63 -10.41 -6.95
N ARG A 42 -9.80 -9.54 -5.96
CA ARG A 42 -9.41 -9.82 -4.59
C ARG A 42 -10.36 -10.83 -3.94
N ILE A 43 -9.76 -11.76 -3.20
CA ILE A 43 -10.47 -12.67 -2.32
C ILE A 43 -10.33 -12.17 -0.88
N GLY A 44 -11.44 -12.11 -0.16
CA GLY A 44 -11.51 -11.69 1.23
C GLY A 44 -12.39 -12.62 2.08
N SER A 45 -12.45 -12.31 3.38
CA SER A 45 -13.29 -13.00 4.36
C SER A 45 -14.71 -12.44 4.44
N GLN A 46 -14.92 -11.18 4.00
CA GLN A 46 -16.25 -10.56 3.99
C GLN A 46 -17.13 -11.24 2.97
N LYS A 47 -18.28 -11.75 3.42
CA LYS A 47 -19.22 -12.50 2.58
C LYS A 47 -19.76 -11.62 1.47
N THR A 48 -19.58 -12.07 0.24
CA THR A 48 -20.23 -11.53 -0.95
C THR A 48 -20.94 -12.65 -1.71
N PRO A 49 -21.91 -12.34 -2.58
CA PRO A 49 -22.61 -13.40 -3.31
C PRO A 49 -21.72 -14.19 -4.28
N LEU A 50 -20.73 -13.53 -4.89
CA LEU A 50 -19.70 -14.21 -5.67
C LEU A 50 -18.61 -14.77 -4.75
N HIS A 51 -18.48 -16.10 -4.69
CA HIS A 51 -17.46 -16.77 -3.91
C HIS A 51 -16.80 -17.90 -4.70
N ILE A 52 -15.63 -18.31 -4.23
CA ILE A 52 -14.83 -19.38 -4.79
C ILE A 52 -14.71 -20.46 -3.73
N THR A 53 -14.99 -21.69 -4.11
CA THR A 53 -14.74 -22.87 -3.27
C THR A 53 -13.33 -23.36 -3.53
N LYS A 54 -12.50 -23.38 -2.49
CA LYS A 54 -11.14 -23.92 -2.55
C LYS A 54 -11.18 -25.46 -2.56
N PRO A 55 -10.10 -26.14 -2.97
CA PRO A 55 -10.04 -27.61 -2.98
C PRO A 55 -10.32 -28.26 -1.61
N ASN A 56 -10.01 -27.57 -0.51
CA ASN A 56 -10.29 -28.02 0.86
C ASN A 56 -11.73 -27.76 1.34
N GLY A 57 -12.61 -27.24 0.48
CA GLY A 57 -14.00 -26.91 0.80
C GLY A 57 -14.23 -25.49 1.36
N ASP A 58 -13.16 -24.77 1.73
CA ASP A 58 -13.28 -23.41 2.24
C ASP A 58 -13.79 -22.44 1.18
N ARG A 59 -14.54 -21.42 1.61
CA ARG A 59 -15.03 -20.35 0.74
C ARG A 59 -14.18 -19.10 0.87
N GLY A 60 -13.68 -18.60 -0.26
CA GLY A 60 -13.16 -17.25 -0.39
C GLY A 60 -14.17 -16.36 -1.11
N TYR A 61 -14.41 -15.15 -0.61
CA TYR A 61 -15.43 -14.26 -1.16
C TYR A 61 -14.81 -13.19 -2.04
N VAL A 62 -15.35 -12.99 -3.24
CA VAL A 62 -14.83 -12.01 -4.19
C VAL A 62 -15.25 -10.62 -3.73
N GLN A 63 -14.29 -9.74 -3.50
CA GLN A 63 -14.56 -8.40 -2.98
C GLN A 63 -14.99 -7.45 -4.10
N TYR A 64 -15.85 -6.48 -3.80
CA TYR A 64 -16.32 -5.51 -4.78
C TYR A 64 -15.20 -4.59 -5.30
N ASP A 65 -14.27 -4.20 -4.42
CA ASP A 65 -13.05 -3.48 -4.76
C ASP A 65 -11.85 -4.44 -4.71
N PRO A 66 -11.03 -4.52 -5.77
CA PRO A 66 -9.82 -5.33 -5.77
C PRO A 66 -8.77 -4.78 -4.78
N ILE A 67 -8.83 -3.50 -4.41
CA ILE A 67 -7.86 -2.88 -3.54
C ILE A 67 -8.05 -3.33 -2.09
N GLY A 68 -7.00 -3.95 -1.58
CA GLY A 68 -6.96 -4.73 -0.37
C GLY A 68 -7.17 -3.99 0.94
N PHE A 69 -6.68 -2.77 0.95
CA PHE A 69 -5.99 -2.34 2.14
C PHE A 69 -6.76 -1.24 2.81
N ASN A 70 -7.65 -1.62 3.73
CA ASN A 70 -8.16 -0.66 4.72
C ASN A 70 -7.07 -0.33 5.74
N THR A 71 -6.17 -1.28 6.01
CA THR A 71 -4.99 -1.13 6.88
C THR A 71 -3.77 -1.59 6.08
N TRP A 72 -3.12 -0.67 5.39
CA TRP A 72 -1.80 -0.92 4.78
C TRP A 72 -0.75 -0.29 5.68
N LYS A 73 0.35 -1.00 5.95
CA LYS A 73 1.47 -0.48 6.72
C LYS A 73 2.78 -1.02 6.17
N TRP A 74 3.77 -0.16 6.10
CA TRP A 74 5.17 -0.52 5.91
C TRP A 74 6.03 0.21 6.91
N GLU A 75 7.07 -0.46 7.37
CA GLU A 75 7.89 0.03 8.47
C GLU A 75 9.33 -0.46 8.33
N ALA A 76 10.27 0.45 8.57
CA ALA A 76 11.68 0.15 8.68
C ALA A 76 12.22 0.66 10.03
N TRP A 77 12.90 -0.22 10.75
CA TRP A 77 13.61 0.08 12.00
C TRP A 77 15.10 0.17 11.74
N HIS A 78 15.83 0.78 12.67
CA HIS A 78 17.29 0.93 12.62
C HIS A 78 17.75 1.49 11.28
N VAL A 79 17.05 2.50 10.78
CA VAL A 79 17.35 3.12 9.49
C VAL A 79 18.77 3.70 9.52
N GLU A 80 19.61 3.23 8.59
CA GLU A 80 21.02 3.62 8.46
C GLU A 80 21.30 4.55 7.26
N LYS A 81 22.55 4.98 7.13
CA LYS A 81 23.05 5.85 6.07
C LYS A 81 22.93 5.18 4.70
N PHE A 82 22.41 5.92 3.72
CA PHE A 82 22.28 5.52 2.32
C PHE A 82 21.46 4.25 2.13
N ASN A 83 20.19 4.31 2.54
CA ASN A 83 19.22 3.25 2.26
C ASN A 83 18.28 3.66 1.14
N ARG A 84 17.91 2.68 0.32
CA ARG A 84 16.93 2.83 -0.76
C ARG A 84 15.96 1.67 -0.73
N TRP A 85 14.67 1.97 -0.63
CA TRP A 85 13.61 0.96 -0.72
C TRP A 85 12.65 1.27 -1.86
N TYR A 86 12.10 0.21 -2.44
CA TYR A 86 10.97 0.28 -3.34
C TYR A 86 9.77 -0.35 -2.64
N VAL A 87 8.74 0.44 -2.42
CA VAL A 87 7.61 0.05 -1.58
C VAL A 87 6.32 0.24 -2.38
N TYR A 88 5.55 -0.83 -2.50
CA TYR A 88 4.26 -0.74 -3.18
C TYR A 88 3.22 -0.04 -2.30
N LEU A 89 2.78 1.14 -2.71
CA LEU A 89 1.64 1.83 -2.11
C LEU A 89 0.40 1.67 -2.98
N PRO A 90 -0.67 1.04 -2.45
CA PRO A 90 -2.00 1.12 -3.03
C PRO A 90 -2.48 2.57 -3.21
N LYS A 91 -3.48 2.79 -4.06
CA LYS A 91 -4.21 4.06 -4.10
C LYS A 91 -4.77 4.37 -2.71
N GLY A 92 -4.52 5.57 -2.18
CA GLY A 92 -5.03 5.97 -0.87
C GLY A 92 -4.34 7.18 -0.26
N LYS A 93 -4.84 7.60 0.90
CA LYS A 93 -4.20 8.60 1.78
C LYS A 93 -3.34 7.88 2.81
N TYR A 94 -2.19 8.46 3.11
CA TYR A 94 -1.17 7.86 3.94
C TYR A 94 -0.62 8.89 4.93
N ARG A 95 -0.21 8.39 6.09
CA ARG A 95 0.64 9.10 7.04
C ARG A 95 2.03 8.50 7.01
N VAL A 96 3.03 9.36 6.88
CA VAL A 96 4.44 9.02 6.94
C VAL A 96 5.00 9.58 8.23
N THR A 97 5.45 8.72 9.12
CA THR A 97 6.03 9.08 10.41
C THR A 97 7.52 8.75 10.42
N PHE A 98 8.33 9.75 10.73
CA PHE A 98 9.77 9.61 10.94
C PHE A 98 10.07 9.75 12.42
N THR A 99 10.71 8.74 13.01
CA THR A 99 11.25 8.82 14.36
C THR A 99 12.77 8.92 14.26
N ALA A 100 13.34 10.01 14.76
CA ALA A 100 14.78 10.19 14.94
C ALA A 100 15.02 10.86 16.31
N MET A 101 15.65 12.03 16.38
CA MET A 101 15.69 12.81 17.62
C MET A 101 14.28 13.24 18.09
N THR A 102 13.40 13.54 17.13
CA THR A 102 11.97 13.80 17.37
C THR A 102 11.12 12.92 16.46
N GLU A 103 9.85 12.77 16.80
CA GLU A 103 8.85 12.16 15.93
C GLU A 103 8.13 13.26 15.12
N ASN A 104 8.08 13.10 13.80
CA ASN A 104 7.34 13.99 12.92
C ASN A 104 6.49 13.18 11.95
N SER A 105 5.28 13.65 11.66
CA SER A 105 4.35 13.00 10.73
C SER A 105 3.93 13.92 9.60
N TYR A 106 3.78 13.36 8.41
CA TYR A 106 3.41 14.06 7.19
C TYR A 106 2.35 13.25 6.43
N GLU A 107 1.43 13.95 5.78
CA GLU A 107 0.41 13.30 4.94
C GLU A 107 0.94 13.12 3.51
N LEU A 108 0.60 11.99 2.90
CA LEU A 108 0.97 11.59 1.54
C LEU A 108 -0.27 11.06 0.82
N THR A 109 -0.47 11.47 -0.43
CA THR A 109 -1.61 11.04 -1.24
C THR A 109 -1.11 10.26 -2.45
N ILE A 110 -1.55 9.02 -2.60
CA ILE A 110 -1.21 8.15 -3.74
C ILE A 110 -2.45 8.02 -4.63
N PRO A 111 -2.58 8.81 -5.71
CA PRO A 111 -3.79 8.83 -6.54
C PRO A 111 -3.98 7.54 -7.35
N THR A 112 -2.90 6.83 -7.62
CA THR A 112 -2.87 5.56 -8.35
C THR A 112 -1.87 4.62 -7.67
N SER A 113 -2.24 3.36 -7.47
CA SER A 113 -1.34 2.37 -6.86
C SER A 113 -0.02 2.26 -7.62
N LYS A 114 1.11 2.33 -6.93
CA LYS A 114 2.44 2.27 -7.54
C LYS A 114 3.50 1.81 -6.57
N ASP A 115 4.62 1.32 -7.11
CA ASP A 115 5.86 1.22 -6.35
C ASP A 115 6.45 2.63 -6.21
N ILE A 116 6.67 3.08 -4.98
CA ILE A 116 7.36 4.33 -4.68
C ILE A 116 8.81 4.06 -4.33
N GLU A 117 9.65 5.06 -4.53
CA GLU A 117 11.01 5.06 -4.03
C GLU A 117 11.11 5.79 -2.69
N ILE A 118 11.85 5.20 -1.76
CA ILE A 118 12.22 5.81 -0.49
C ILE A 118 13.74 5.88 -0.46
N THR A 119 14.29 7.08 -0.35
CA THR A 119 15.72 7.31 -0.24
C THR A 119 16.04 7.95 1.09
N ILE A 120 17.05 7.42 1.79
CA ILE A 120 17.52 7.95 3.06
C ILE A 120 18.98 8.30 2.96
N THR A 121 19.31 9.52 3.34
CA THR A 121 20.65 10.08 3.29
C THR A 121 21.06 10.56 4.68
N THR A 122 22.37 10.68 4.93
CA THR A 122 22.85 11.41 6.09
C THR A 122 23.79 12.52 5.65
N SER A 123 23.77 13.62 6.39
CA SER A 123 24.60 14.80 6.13
C SER A 123 24.96 15.46 7.45
N ARG A 124 26.06 16.21 7.47
CA ARG A 124 26.42 17.06 8.61
C ARG A 124 26.14 18.53 8.26
N ASN A 125 25.62 19.31 9.21
CA ASN A 125 25.46 20.76 9.02
C ASN A 125 26.74 21.52 9.41
N ASN A 126 26.71 22.85 9.27
CA ASN A 126 27.84 23.73 9.63
C ASN A 126 28.15 23.74 11.14
N ASN A 127 27.21 23.32 11.99
CA ASN A 127 27.39 23.22 13.44
C ASN A 127 27.94 21.86 13.88
N ASN A 128 28.30 20.99 12.93
CA ASN A 128 28.71 19.60 13.14
C ASN A 128 27.63 18.66 13.69
N ASP A 129 26.34 19.02 13.56
CA ASP A 129 25.23 18.13 13.88
C ASP A 129 25.01 17.14 12.73
N ASP A 130 24.79 15.87 13.07
CA ASP A 130 24.43 14.83 12.11
C ASP A 130 22.91 14.83 11.85
N LEU A 131 22.53 14.84 10.58
CA LEU A 131 21.14 14.84 10.10
C LEU A 131 20.85 13.63 9.23
N ILE A 132 19.61 13.17 9.30
CA ILE A 132 19.02 12.17 8.40
C ILE A 132 18.04 12.87 7.46
N GLY A 133 18.21 12.66 6.16
CA GLY A 133 17.30 13.15 5.13
C GLY A 133 16.44 12.01 4.61
N PHE A 134 15.13 12.22 4.58
CA PHE A 134 14.14 11.30 4.03
C PHE A 134 13.55 11.90 2.76
N ASN A 135 13.64 11.16 1.66
CA ASN A 135 12.91 11.44 0.42
C ASN A 135 11.93 10.28 0.18
N ILE A 136 10.64 10.59 0.13
CA ILE A 136 9.58 9.65 -0.21
C ILE A 136 8.99 10.10 -1.53
N ASP A 137 9.31 9.36 -2.59
CA ASP A 137 8.74 9.50 -3.93
C ASP A 137 8.84 10.92 -4.52
N ASN A 138 9.84 11.71 -4.09
CA ASN A 138 9.97 13.14 -4.36
C ASN A 138 8.77 14.01 -3.92
N GLN A 139 7.83 13.46 -3.15
CA GLN A 139 6.67 14.17 -2.61
C GLN A 139 6.93 14.69 -1.20
N ILE A 140 7.67 13.93 -0.40
CA ILE A 140 8.12 14.35 0.94
C ILE A 140 9.64 14.36 0.93
N SER A 141 10.23 15.53 1.17
CA SER A 141 11.67 15.69 1.35
C SER A 141 11.91 16.46 2.65
N LYS A 142 12.41 15.78 3.68
CA LYS A 142 12.57 16.33 5.04
C LYS A 142 13.88 15.89 5.65
N LYS A 143 14.43 16.72 6.54
CA LYS A 143 15.61 16.39 7.34
C LYS A 143 15.24 16.42 8.82
N ALA A 144 15.86 15.56 9.60
CA ALA A 144 15.75 15.54 11.05
C ALA A 144 17.13 15.36 11.68
N PHE A 145 17.33 15.90 12.87
CA PHE A 145 18.52 15.64 13.66
C PHE A 145 18.56 14.17 14.12
N ILE A 146 19.75 13.59 14.15
CA ILE A 146 19.97 12.22 14.61
C ILE A 146 20.59 12.24 16.01
N ASN A 147 20.15 11.31 16.86
CA ASN A 147 20.84 10.95 18.10
C ASN A 147 21.12 9.43 18.13
N SER A 148 21.62 8.93 19.26
CA SER A 148 21.85 7.49 19.49
C SER A 148 20.56 6.66 19.57
N GLY A 149 19.39 7.31 19.55
CA GLY A 149 18.08 6.67 19.61
C GLY A 149 17.69 5.94 18.33
N ILE A 150 16.47 5.39 18.39
CA ILE A 150 15.86 4.63 17.33
C ILE A 150 15.59 5.53 16.12
N LYS A 151 16.01 5.05 14.95
CA LYS A 151 15.68 5.63 13.66
C LYS A 151 14.65 4.75 12.98
N ARG A 152 13.45 5.28 12.76
CA ARG A 152 12.30 4.53 12.24
C ARG A 152 11.60 5.34 11.15
N LEU A 153 11.16 4.64 10.12
CA LEU A 153 10.25 5.16 9.12
C LEU A 153 9.01 4.26 9.07
N LEU A 154 7.85 4.87 9.23
CA LEU A 154 6.55 4.23 9.20
C LEU A 154 5.68 4.89 8.14
N ILE A 155 5.06 4.10 7.27
CA ILE A 155 4.07 4.56 6.30
C ILE A 155 2.80 3.75 6.54
N GLU A 156 1.72 4.44 6.88
CA GLU A 156 0.43 3.83 7.20
C GLU A 156 -0.67 4.45 6.33
N ARG A 157 -1.53 3.61 5.74
CA ARG A 157 -2.69 4.09 5.01
C ARG A 157 -3.74 4.57 6.02
N THR A 158 -4.13 5.83 5.88
CA THR A 158 -5.12 6.50 6.73
C THR A 158 -6.51 6.51 6.11
N GLY A 159 -6.63 6.25 4.80
CA GLY A 159 -7.93 6.13 4.16
C GLY A 159 -7.89 6.05 2.63
N ASN A 160 -9.06 6.21 2.03
CA ASN A 160 -9.25 6.25 0.59
C ASN A 160 -9.17 7.70 0.07
N ILE A 161 -8.96 7.84 -1.25
CA ILE A 161 -9.06 9.10 -2.00
C ILE A 161 -10.30 9.04 -2.87
#